data_AF-A0A949KZM2-F1
#
_entry.id   AF-A0A949KZM2-F1
#
_cell.length_a   1.000
_cell.length_b   1.000
_cell.length_c   1.000
_cell.angle_alpha   90.00
_cell.angle_beta   90.00
_cell.angle_gamma   90.00
#
_symmetry.space_group_name_H-M   'P 1'
#
loop_
_entity.id
_entity.type
_entity.pdbx_description
1 polymer ?
#
loop_
_entity_poly.entity_id
_entity_poly.type
_entity_poly.pdbx_seq_one_letter_code
_entity_poly.pdbx_strand_id
1 'polypeptide(L)'
;MLMGKFKTLCSKLRSKIKHVGFFMALVLIFNKITRMVFNKYKACFLHKQYGKNKKAFSSIPRKKNLITMVKNESALIDVFLAHALTMFDNIIIVDHMSTDGTYEYIHSLRSRFPQIRCYRFCNEGYFQSEVMTWIVHHLVDADEEGWVFFLDADEFLPFATREEFDRELIELSSYPVIALSWKNLVPLEMDSGTVHGTFFLKPPKESEFHKIAFQPNLIPLKSYRIAQGNHALLIGKSDHQYYPAKNGFPIYHLPVRTRRQMIDKIHQGVNAYRKMGQHRNASQGIHWDEIACLVNNENLAEEVLIDMVVRYGFPLVPPYGMTRVELLAKGYEQILINVEMYAEFPKFENDVYISDQVCDIYSNNAGFGGPGGQEKSITLDTHTNILYYA
;
A
#
# COMPACT_ATOMS: atom_id res chain seq x y z
N MET A 1 -5.99 -8.46 41.91
CA MET A 1 -7.16 -7.97 42.69
C MET A 1 -8.47 -7.92 41.88
N LEU A 2 -8.49 -7.45 40.62
CA LEU A 2 -9.71 -7.42 39.77
C LEU A 2 -10.29 -8.80 39.42
N MET A 3 -9.47 -9.81 39.09
CA MET A 3 -9.97 -11.16 38.74
C MET A 3 -10.70 -11.86 39.90
N GLY A 4 -10.32 -11.56 41.14
CA GLY A 4 -10.96 -12.12 42.35
C GLY A 4 -12.39 -11.62 42.53
N LYS A 5 -12.61 -10.31 42.38
CA LYS A 5 -13.95 -9.69 42.42
C LYS A 5 -14.84 -10.11 41.24
N PHE A 6 -14.24 -10.46 40.11
CA PHE A 6 -14.92 -10.86 38.88
C PHE A 6 -15.52 -12.28 38.94
N LYS A 7 -14.80 -13.25 39.53
CA LYS A 7 -15.32 -14.61 39.74
C LYS A 7 -16.57 -14.61 40.64
N THR A 8 -16.60 -13.74 41.64
CA THR A 8 -17.74 -13.60 42.57
C THR A 8 -18.98 -13.01 41.90
N LEU A 9 -18.81 -12.11 40.93
CA LEU A 9 -19.91 -11.51 40.16
C LEU A 9 -20.53 -12.53 39.19
N CYS A 10 -19.71 -13.31 38.49
CA CYS A 10 -20.18 -14.37 37.58
C CYS A 10 -20.92 -15.49 38.31
N SER A 11 -20.48 -15.84 39.52
CA SER A 11 -21.16 -16.81 40.39
C SER A 11 -22.57 -16.35 40.78
N LYS A 12 -22.75 -15.07 41.12
CA LYS A 12 -24.05 -14.49 41.49
C LYS A 12 -25.01 -14.39 40.29
N LEU A 13 -24.53 -14.03 39.11
CA LEU A 13 -25.33 -13.95 37.87
C LEU A 13 -25.83 -15.33 37.41
N ARG A 14 -25.06 -16.40 37.65
CA ARG A 14 -25.44 -17.79 37.31
C ARG A 14 -26.70 -18.26 38.04
N SER A 15 -26.97 -17.74 39.22
CA SER A 15 -28.11 -18.16 40.07
C SER A 15 -29.45 -17.50 39.72
N LYS A 16 -29.49 -16.51 38.81
CA LYS A 16 -30.68 -15.67 38.56
C LYS A 16 -31.25 -15.74 37.13
N ILE A 17 -30.66 -16.49 36.22
CA ILE A 17 -31.09 -16.52 34.80
C ILE A 17 -31.78 -17.85 34.50
N LYS A 18 -33.11 -17.81 34.32
CA LYS A 18 -33.96 -19.00 34.04
C LYS A 18 -34.02 -19.40 32.56
N HIS A 19 -33.42 -18.64 31.65
CA HIS A 19 -33.40 -18.92 30.20
C HIS A 19 -31.97 -19.15 29.67
N VAL A 20 -31.69 -20.39 29.27
CA VAL A 20 -30.39 -20.85 28.75
C VAL A 20 -29.93 -20.07 27.50
N GLY A 21 -30.86 -19.66 26.64
CA GLY A 21 -30.56 -18.87 25.43
C GLY A 21 -30.04 -17.46 25.72
N PHE A 22 -30.59 -16.77 26.72
CA PHE A 22 -30.14 -15.43 27.12
C PHE A 22 -28.76 -15.49 27.81
N PHE A 23 -28.48 -16.56 28.55
CA PHE A 23 -27.17 -16.80 29.17
C PHE A 23 -26.07 -17.01 28.13
N MET A 24 -26.32 -17.80 27.08
CA MET A 24 -25.36 -18.01 25.98
C MET A 24 -25.06 -16.72 25.21
N ALA A 25 -26.08 -15.91 24.91
CA ALA A 25 -25.89 -14.62 24.24
C ALA A 25 -25.05 -13.66 25.11
N LEU A 26 -25.32 -13.61 26.42
CA LEU A 26 -24.51 -12.81 27.35
C LEU A 26 -23.07 -13.31 27.43
N VAL A 27 -22.82 -14.62 27.48
CA VAL A 27 -21.46 -15.18 27.49
C VAL A 27 -20.71 -14.85 26.19
N LEU A 28 -21.37 -14.89 25.03
CA LEU A 28 -20.76 -14.53 23.74
C LEU A 28 -20.41 -13.04 23.66
N ILE A 29 -21.34 -12.17 24.06
CA ILE A 29 -21.11 -10.72 24.14
C ILE A 29 -19.98 -10.43 25.13
N PHE A 30 -19.99 -11.10 26.28
CA PHE A 30 -18.98 -10.91 27.32
C PHE A 30 -17.60 -11.44 26.92
N ASN A 31 -17.53 -12.56 26.19
CA ASN A 31 -16.30 -13.06 25.57
C ASN A 31 -15.79 -12.10 24.49
N LYS A 32 -16.68 -11.49 23.70
CA LYS A 32 -16.30 -10.47 22.70
C LYS A 32 -15.76 -9.20 23.37
N ILE A 33 -16.40 -8.72 24.44
CA ILE A 33 -15.96 -7.56 25.21
C ILE A 33 -14.65 -7.87 25.93
N THR A 34 -14.51 -9.01 26.60
CA THR A 34 -13.26 -9.38 27.28
C THR A 34 -12.13 -9.56 26.28
N ARG A 35 -12.36 -10.11 25.09
CA ARG A 35 -11.35 -10.23 24.04
C ARG A 35 -10.95 -8.86 23.45
N MET A 36 -11.88 -7.95 23.22
CA MET A 36 -11.58 -6.55 22.84
C MET A 36 -10.78 -5.83 23.93
N VAL A 37 -11.22 -5.93 25.18
CA VAL A 37 -10.58 -5.30 26.33
C VAL A 37 -9.18 -5.89 26.54
N PHE A 38 -9.02 -7.21 26.43
CA PHE A 38 -7.73 -7.89 26.54
C PHE A 38 -6.79 -7.54 25.38
N ASN A 39 -7.28 -7.44 24.14
CA ASN A 39 -6.48 -6.99 23.00
C ASN A 39 -6.06 -5.52 23.15
N LYS A 40 -6.94 -4.66 23.65
CA LYS A 40 -6.63 -3.25 23.96
C LYS A 40 -5.60 -3.15 25.08
N TYR A 41 -5.71 -3.95 26.15
CA TYR A 41 -4.73 -3.98 27.23
C TYR A 41 -3.41 -4.64 26.83
N LYS A 42 -3.40 -5.63 25.93
CA LYS A 42 -2.16 -6.24 25.40
C LYS A 42 -1.43 -5.28 24.46
N ALA A 43 -2.15 -4.56 23.60
CA ALA A 43 -1.61 -3.48 22.79
C ALA A 43 -1.06 -2.35 23.69
N CYS A 44 -1.79 -1.97 24.73
CA CYS A 44 -1.36 -0.95 25.69
C CYS A 44 -0.18 -1.41 26.57
N PHE A 45 -0.08 -2.72 26.89
CA PHE A 45 1.03 -3.31 27.64
C PHE A 45 2.30 -3.41 26.78
N LEU A 46 2.17 -3.80 25.51
CA LEU A 46 3.25 -3.71 24.53
C LEU A 46 3.72 -2.25 24.42
N HIS A 47 2.80 -1.31 24.22
CA HIS A 47 3.10 0.13 24.17
C HIS A 47 3.80 0.66 25.43
N LYS A 48 3.42 0.19 26.63
CA LYS A 48 4.05 0.57 27.91
C LYS A 48 5.44 -0.02 28.11
N GLN A 49 5.75 -1.16 27.50
CA GLN A 49 7.10 -1.72 27.51
C GLN A 49 8.04 -0.96 26.56
N TYR A 50 7.55 -0.55 25.39
CA TYR A 50 8.34 0.25 24.43
C TYR A 50 8.52 1.71 24.87
N GLY A 51 7.57 2.29 25.61
CA GLY A 51 7.65 3.68 26.10
C GLY A 51 8.62 3.95 27.25
N LYS A 52 9.33 2.94 27.78
CA LYS A 52 10.24 3.09 28.95
C LYS A 52 11.73 3.07 28.64
N ASN A 53 12.14 2.78 27.41
CA ASN A 53 13.53 2.90 26.98
C ASN A 53 13.66 4.05 25.98
N LYS A 54 13.69 5.28 26.49
CA LYS A 54 14.29 6.40 25.76
C LYS A 54 15.81 6.14 25.71
N LYS A 55 16.26 5.18 24.91
CA LYS A 55 17.64 5.19 24.42
C LYS A 55 17.81 6.53 23.71
N ALA A 56 18.92 7.22 23.97
CA ALA A 56 19.31 8.38 23.19
C ALA A 56 19.15 8.03 21.71
N PHE A 57 18.29 8.76 21.00
CA PHE A 57 18.11 8.57 19.57
C PHE A 57 19.49 8.72 18.92
N SER A 58 19.96 7.69 18.25
CA SER A 58 21.25 7.76 17.58
C SER A 58 21.13 8.80 16.47
N SER A 59 22.14 9.66 16.33
CA SER A 59 22.32 10.57 15.20
C SER A 59 22.71 9.83 13.92
N ILE A 60 22.53 8.51 13.86
CA ILE A 60 22.90 7.67 12.73
C ILE A 60 21.75 7.71 11.74
N PRO A 61 21.98 8.10 10.47
CA PRO A 61 20.95 8.05 9.44
C PRO A 61 20.37 6.64 9.34
N ARG A 62 19.07 6.52 9.57
CA ARG A 62 18.35 5.24 9.38
C ARG A 62 18.11 5.01 7.90
N LYS A 63 18.32 3.78 7.45
CA LYS A 63 18.14 3.43 6.05
C LYS A 63 16.68 3.46 5.67
N LYS A 64 16.35 4.02 4.52
CA LYS A 64 15.00 4.10 3.97
C LYS A 64 14.92 3.24 2.72
N ASN A 65 14.17 2.16 2.81
CA ASN A 65 13.88 1.27 1.69
C ASN A 65 12.49 1.59 1.15
N LEU A 66 12.37 1.76 -0.15
CA LEU A 66 11.10 1.81 -0.87
C LEU A 66 10.90 0.49 -1.61
N ILE A 67 9.71 -0.09 -1.48
CA ILE A 67 9.27 -1.21 -2.29
C ILE A 67 8.02 -0.77 -3.07
N THR A 68 8.04 -0.91 -4.38
CA THR A 68 6.92 -0.56 -5.26
C THR A 68 6.66 -1.67 -6.26
N MET A 69 5.40 -1.84 -6.66
CA MET A 69 5.01 -2.74 -7.74
C MET A 69 4.23 -1.94 -8.77
N VAL A 70 4.66 -2.01 -10.02
CA VAL A 70 4.20 -1.13 -11.09
C VAL A 70 3.68 -1.95 -12.26
N LYS A 71 2.70 -1.41 -12.97
CA LYS A 71 2.19 -1.98 -14.23
C LYS A 71 1.76 -0.85 -15.15
N ASN A 72 2.42 -0.73 -16.29
CA ASN A 72 2.09 0.26 -17.32
C ASN A 72 2.00 1.70 -16.79
N GLU A 73 3.10 2.20 -16.23
CA GLU A 73 3.20 3.54 -15.65
C GLU A 73 4.15 4.44 -16.45
N SER A 74 4.35 4.19 -17.75
CA SER A 74 5.22 5.00 -18.64
C SER A 74 4.97 6.51 -18.54
N ALA A 75 3.70 6.90 -18.33
CA ALA A 75 3.29 8.29 -18.21
C ALA A 75 3.69 8.99 -16.88
N LEU A 76 4.20 8.27 -15.88
CA LEU A 76 4.52 8.84 -14.56
C LEU A 76 5.77 8.27 -13.90
N ILE A 77 6.25 7.11 -14.35
CA ILE A 77 7.34 6.39 -13.69
C ILE A 77 8.61 7.22 -13.56
N ASP A 78 8.89 8.11 -14.53
CA ASP A 78 10.05 9.00 -14.47
C ASP A 78 9.92 10.03 -13.34
N VAL A 79 8.76 10.68 -13.22
CA VAL A 79 8.44 11.63 -12.14
C VAL A 79 8.47 10.94 -10.77
N PHE A 80 7.89 9.74 -10.68
CA PHE A 80 7.89 8.95 -9.45
C PHE A 80 9.32 8.58 -9.01
N LEU A 81 10.16 8.08 -9.94
CA LEU A 81 11.53 7.70 -9.63
C LEU A 81 12.44 8.89 -9.34
N ALA A 82 12.26 10.00 -10.06
CA ALA A 82 12.94 11.25 -9.77
C ALA A 82 12.69 11.69 -8.33
N HIS A 83 11.44 11.60 -7.86
CA HIS A 83 11.11 11.90 -6.47
C HIS A 83 11.69 10.86 -5.49
N ALA A 84 11.47 9.57 -5.75
CA ALA A 84 11.91 8.50 -4.87
C ALA A 84 13.43 8.49 -4.63
N LEU A 85 14.24 8.77 -5.65
CA LEU A 85 15.70 8.86 -5.54
C LEU A 85 16.21 9.96 -4.59
N THR A 86 15.39 10.98 -4.34
CA THR A 86 15.73 12.04 -3.37
C THR A 86 15.42 11.63 -1.93
N MET A 87 14.52 10.67 -1.73
CA MET A 87 13.98 10.33 -0.42
C MET A 87 14.52 9.01 0.14
N PHE A 88 14.86 8.06 -0.72
CA PHE A 88 15.15 6.68 -0.33
C PHE A 88 16.59 6.28 -0.63
N ASP A 89 17.15 5.42 0.22
CA ASP A 89 18.51 4.89 0.07
C ASP A 89 18.53 3.66 -0.82
N ASN A 90 17.46 2.86 -0.79
CA ASN A 90 17.24 1.70 -1.65
C ASN A 90 15.83 1.75 -2.25
N ILE A 91 15.71 1.47 -3.55
CA ILE A 91 14.44 1.43 -4.27
C ILE A 91 14.31 0.07 -4.95
N ILE A 92 13.39 -0.76 -4.47
CA ILE A 92 13.09 -2.07 -5.03
C ILE A 92 11.78 -1.97 -5.81
N ILE A 93 11.86 -2.20 -7.12
CA ILE A 93 10.73 -2.09 -8.04
C ILE A 93 10.41 -3.49 -8.57
N VAL A 94 9.13 -3.84 -8.52
CA VAL A 94 8.60 -5.06 -9.13
C VAL A 94 7.70 -4.67 -10.31
N ASP A 95 8.19 -4.87 -11.53
CA ASP A 95 7.38 -4.74 -12.74
C ASP A 95 6.41 -5.93 -12.86
N HIS A 96 5.11 -5.63 -12.92
CA HIS A 96 4.04 -6.61 -13.08
C HIS A 96 3.65 -6.77 -14.55
N MET A 97 4.62 -7.21 -15.36
CA MET A 97 4.44 -7.47 -16.79
C MET A 97 3.92 -6.23 -17.54
N SER A 98 4.64 -5.12 -17.42
CA SER A 98 4.36 -3.93 -18.22
C SER A 98 4.63 -4.19 -19.70
N THR A 99 3.88 -3.51 -20.56
CA THR A 99 3.91 -3.64 -22.03
C THR A 99 3.97 -2.28 -22.72
N ASP A 100 4.18 -1.20 -21.96
CA ASP A 100 4.18 0.19 -22.43
C ASP A 100 5.59 0.83 -22.38
N GLY A 101 6.64 0.02 -22.21
CA GLY A 101 8.02 0.48 -22.06
C GLY A 101 8.44 0.80 -20.62
N THR A 102 7.52 0.72 -19.63
CA THR A 102 7.83 0.99 -18.21
C THR A 102 9.03 0.18 -17.71
N TYR A 103 9.06 -1.11 -18.01
CA TYR A 103 10.16 -1.98 -17.55
C TYR A 103 11.48 -1.62 -18.19
N GLU A 104 11.49 -1.44 -19.50
CA GLU A 104 12.67 -1.16 -20.31
C GLU A 104 13.32 0.14 -19.85
N TYR A 105 12.50 1.16 -19.60
CA TYR A 105 12.95 2.41 -19.01
C TYR A 105 13.58 2.20 -17.62
N ILE A 106 12.88 1.56 -16.66
CA ILE A 106 13.42 1.29 -15.32
C ILE A 106 14.72 0.49 -15.40
N HIS A 107 14.78 -0.51 -16.28
CA HIS A 107 15.94 -1.35 -16.47
C HIS A 107 17.15 -0.55 -16.97
N SER A 108 16.94 0.38 -17.90
CA SER A 108 18.00 1.25 -18.43
C SER A 108 18.65 2.13 -17.36
N LEU A 109 17.88 2.53 -16.34
CA LEU A 109 18.33 3.40 -15.25
C LEU A 109 19.28 2.73 -14.26
N ARG A 110 19.29 1.38 -14.18
CA ARG A 110 20.06 0.63 -13.17
C ARG A 110 21.57 0.88 -13.23
N SER A 111 22.10 1.16 -14.43
CA SER A 111 23.52 1.46 -14.61
C SER A 111 23.91 2.84 -14.05
N ARG A 112 22.98 3.80 -14.08
CA ARG A 112 23.18 5.17 -13.61
C ARG A 112 22.82 5.33 -12.13
N PHE A 113 21.86 4.56 -11.63
CA PHE A 113 21.31 4.67 -10.29
C PHE A 113 21.40 3.34 -9.54
N PRO A 114 22.51 3.06 -8.83
CA PRO A 114 22.71 1.78 -8.13
C PRO A 114 21.74 1.55 -6.97
N GLN A 115 21.02 2.59 -6.53
CA GLN A 115 19.94 2.50 -5.55
C GLN A 115 18.71 1.74 -6.10
N ILE A 116 18.55 1.67 -7.43
CA ILE A 116 17.41 1.03 -8.08
C ILE A 116 17.70 -0.45 -8.36
N ARG A 117 16.86 -1.31 -7.79
CA ARG A 117 16.81 -2.74 -8.08
C ARG A 117 15.47 -3.06 -8.72
N CYS A 118 15.50 -3.59 -9.94
CA CYS A 118 14.30 -3.96 -10.69
C CYS A 118 14.16 -5.48 -10.78
N TYR A 119 12.98 -5.97 -10.46
CA TYR A 119 12.54 -7.35 -10.61
C TYR A 119 11.31 -7.40 -11.50
N ARG A 120 11.06 -8.51 -12.17
CA ARG A 120 9.84 -8.74 -12.93
C ARG A 120 9.01 -9.84 -12.27
N PHE A 121 7.71 -9.61 -12.09
CA PHE A 121 6.79 -10.61 -11.58
C PHE A 121 5.96 -11.20 -12.72
N CYS A 122 6.33 -12.40 -13.19
CA CYS A 122 5.72 -13.05 -14.35
C CYS A 122 4.51 -13.90 -13.96
N ASN A 123 3.46 -13.27 -13.45
CA ASN A 123 2.17 -13.91 -13.20
C ASN A 123 1.04 -12.93 -13.52
N GLU A 124 0.00 -13.36 -14.24
CA GLU A 124 -1.11 -12.47 -14.60
C GLU A 124 -1.95 -12.03 -13.38
N GLY A 125 -1.95 -12.82 -12.31
CA GLY A 125 -2.71 -12.57 -11.08
C GLY A 125 -2.08 -11.49 -10.19
N TYR A 126 -2.92 -10.70 -9.52
CA TYR A 126 -2.46 -9.60 -8.66
C TYR A 126 -2.09 -10.03 -7.22
N PHE A 127 -1.03 -10.83 -7.10
CA PHE A 127 -0.48 -11.35 -5.82
C PHE A 127 0.45 -10.35 -5.10
N GLN A 128 0.00 -9.10 -4.94
CA GLN A 128 0.81 -8.03 -4.34
C GLN A 128 1.25 -8.36 -2.92
N SER A 129 0.32 -8.83 -2.07
CA SER A 129 0.61 -9.19 -0.67
C SER A 129 1.76 -10.19 -0.55
N GLU A 130 1.73 -11.25 -1.36
CA GLU A 130 2.73 -12.30 -1.40
C GLU A 130 4.08 -11.78 -1.89
N VAL A 131 4.09 -11.01 -2.99
CA VAL A 131 5.30 -10.41 -3.56
C VAL A 131 5.95 -9.45 -2.57
N MET A 132 5.20 -8.50 -2.00
CA MET A 132 5.72 -7.50 -1.05
C MET A 132 6.29 -8.17 0.20
N THR A 133 5.58 -9.18 0.71
CA THR A 133 6.04 -9.99 1.84
C THR A 133 7.35 -10.69 1.50
N TRP A 134 7.44 -11.33 0.33
CA TRP A 134 8.64 -12.03 -0.10
C TRP A 134 9.84 -11.08 -0.22
N ILE A 135 9.67 -9.92 -0.86
CA ILE A 135 10.72 -8.92 -1.04
C ILE A 135 11.29 -8.48 0.31
N VAL A 136 10.43 -8.16 1.28
CA VAL A 136 10.94 -7.76 2.59
C VAL A 136 11.75 -8.87 3.24
N HIS A 137 11.23 -10.10 3.26
CA HIS A 137 11.91 -11.21 3.95
C HIS A 137 13.22 -11.64 3.30
N HIS A 138 13.42 -11.38 2.01
CA HIS A 138 14.57 -11.91 1.27
C HIS A 138 15.54 -10.83 0.80
N LEU A 139 15.09 -9.60 0.56
CA LEU A 139 15.90 -8.53 -0.04
C LEU A 139 16.17 -7.36 0.90
N VAL A 140 15.44 -7.24 2.01
CA VAL A 140 15.68 -6.23 3.04
C VAL A 140 16.36 -6.89 4.24
N ASP A 141 17.43 -6.28 4.73
CA ASP A 141 18.10 -6.71 5.95
C ASP A 141 17.22 -6.35 7.16
N ALA A 142 16.69 -7.38 7.83
CA ALA A 142 15.81 -7.20 8.97
C ALA A 142 16.53 -6.74 10.25
N ASP A 143 17.85 -6.90 10.32
CA ASP A 143 18.66 -6.50 11.46
C ASP A 143 19.20 -5.06 11.30
N GLU A 144 19.12 -4.49 10.09
CA GLU A 144 19.50 -3.11 9.80
C GLU A 144 18.47 -2.11 10.37
N GLU A 145 18.95 -1.07 11.06
CA GLU A 145 18.07 -0.01 11.55
C GLU A 145 17.55 0.83 10.38
N GLY A 146 16.24 0.74 10.12
CA GLY A 146 15.68 1.40 8.96
C GLY A 146 14.17 1.27 8.85
N TRP A 147 13.64 1.95 7.85
CA TRP A 147 12.25 1.91 7.46
C TRP A 147 12.09 1.21 6.12
N VAL A 148 10.96 0.52 5.98
CA VAL A 148 10.45 -0.03 4.72
C VAL A 148 9.14 0.68 4.41
N PHE A 149 9.09 1.34 3.27
CA PHE A 149 7.93 2.03 2.73
C PHE A 149 7.37 1.26 1.53
N PHE A 150 6.06 1.37 1.35
CA PHE A 150 5.38 0.86 0.17
C PHE A 150 4.59 2.00 -0.45
N LEU A 151 4.96 2.37 -1.68
CA LEU A 151 4.27 3.41 -2.45
C LEU A 151 3.89 2.86 -3.82
N ASP A 152 2.68 3.16 -4.26
CA ASP A 152 2.25 2.97 -5.64
C ASP A 152 2.81 4.13 -6.50
N ALA A 153 2.91 3.96 -7.82
CA ALA A 153 3.55 4.96 -8.69
C ALA A 153 2.83 6.33 -8.72
N ASP A 154 1.55 6.36 -8.30
CA ASP A 154 0.73 7.56 -8.16
C ASP A 154 0.71 8.12 -6.72
N GLU A 155 1.66 7.73 -5.88
CA GLU A 155 1.80 8.17 -4.50
C GLU A 155 3.14 8.88 -4.23
N PHE A 156 3.08 10.07 -3.63
CA PHE A 156 4.24 10.93 -3.40
C PHE A 156 4.33 11.36 -1.93
N LEU A 157 5.55 11.45 -1.41
CA LEU A 157 5.78 11.99 -0.07
C LEU A 157 5.61 13.52 -0.08
N PRO A 158 5.03 14.12 0.96
CA PRO A 158 4.71 15.55 0.96
C PRO A 158 5.90 16.42 1.39
N PHE A 159 7.14 15.98 1.15
CA PHE A 159 8.35 16.65 1.64
C PHE A 159 9.08 17.37 0.50
N ALA A 160 9.53 18.58 0.80
CA ALA A 160 10.32 19.38 -0.14
C ALA A 160 11.81 19.04 -0.07
N THR A 161 12.25 18.33 0.98
CA THR A 161 13.66 17.91 1.13
C THR A 161 13.76 16.58 1.86
N ARG A 162 14.89 15.87 1.68
CA ARG A 162 15.20 14.66 2.43
C ARG A 162 15.37 14.95 3.93
N GLU A 163 15.86 16.13 4.28
CA GLU A 163 16.05 16.57 5.67
C GLU A 163 14.73 16.77 6.40
N GLU A 164 13.69 17.28 5.73
CA GLU A 164 12.33 17.35 6.26
C GLU A 164 11.79 15.96 6.54
N PHE A 165 11.94 15.05 5.58
CA PHE A 165 11.51 13.67 5.74
C PHE A 165 12.22 12.97 6.90
N ASP A 166 13.55 13.13 7.00
CA ASP A 166 14.36 12.55 8.07
C ASP A 166 13.94 13.08 9.45
N ARG A 167 13.61 14.38 9.58
CA ARG A 167 13.10 14.94 10.85
C ARG A 167 11.78 14.30 11.29
N GLU A 168 10.83 14.12 10.36
CA GLU A 168 9.56 13.45 10.68
C GLU A 168 9.78 12.00 11.13
N LEU A 169 10.70 11.27 10.50
CA LEU A 169 11.02 9.90 10.88
C LEU A 169 11.74 9.79 12.23
N ILE A 170 12.53 10.79 12.61
CA ILE A 170 13.14 10.85 13.95
C ILE A 170 12.06 10.92 15.03
N GLU A 171 11.01 11.73 14.85
CA GLU A 171 9.90 11.82 15.80
C GLU A 171 9.09 10.51 15.88
N LEU A 172 9.05 9.75 14.78
CA LEU A 172 8.32 8.49 14.67
C LEU A 172 9.16 7.25 15.00
N SER A 173 10.45 7.42 15.25
CA SER A 173 11.45 6.35 15.34
C SER A 173 11.24 5.33 16.46
N SER A 174 10.41 5.66 17.47
CA SER A 174 10.00 4.75 18.55
C SER A 174 8.82 3.85 18.21
N TYR A 175 8.16 4.06 17.07
CA TYR A 175 7.01 3.30 16.62
C TYR A 175 7.42 2.27 15.56
N PRO A 176 7.15 0.97 15.77
CA PRO A 176 7.53 -0.07 14.81
C PRO A 176 6.80 0.03 13.47
N VAL A 177 5.57 0.53 13.46
CA VAL A 177 4.72 0.67 12.28
C VAL A 177 4.05 2.04 12.33
N ILE A 178 4.04 2.73 11.18
CA ILE A 178 3.30 3.97 10.97
C ILE A 178 2.29 3.83 9.84
N ALA A 179 1.16 4.54 9.95
CA ALA A 179 0.15 4.66 8.91
C ALA A 179 0.35 5.98 8.15
N LEU A 180 0.25 5.90 6.82
CA LEU A 180 0.44 6.98 5.87
C LEU A 180 -0.88 7.24 5.15
N SER A 181 -1.73 8.10 5.73
CA SER A 181 -3.08 8.38 5.21
C SER A 181 -3.01 9.06 3.85
N TRP A 182 -3.91 8.69 2.93
CA TRP A 182 -3.97 9.37 1.65
C TRP A 182 -4.56 10.78 1.77
N LYS A 183 -3.97 11.71 1.02
CA LYS A 183 -4.64 12.93 0.54
C LYS A 183 -4.88 12.76 -0.95
N ASN A 184 -6.10 12.35 -1.32
CA ASN A 184 -6.51 12.18 -2.70
C ASN A 184 -6.60 13.55 -3.38
N LEU A 185 -5.66 13.83 -4.28
CA LEU A 185 -5.56 15.13 -4.95
C LEU A 185 -6.37 15.14 -6.25
N VAL A 186 -7.19 16.17 -6.43
CA VAL A 186 -7.98 16.34 -7.65
C VAL A 186 -7.23 17.26 -8.62
N PRO A 187 -6.92 16.82 -9.86
CA PRO A 187 -6.28 17.68 -10.85
C PRO A 187 -7.11 18.95 -11.12
N LEU A 188 -6.48 20.13 -11.17
CA LEU A 188 -7.18 21.33 -11.68
C LEU A 188 -7.47 21.22 -13.17
N GLU A 189 -6.57 20.59 -13.92
CA GLU A 189 -6.74 20.28 -15.34
C GLU A 189 -6.75 18.75 -15.50
N MET A 190 -7.97 18.18 -15.57
CA MET A 190 -8.14 16.76 -15.88
C MET A 190 -7.59 16.49 -17.29
N ASP A 191 -7.05 15.29 -17.51
CA ASP A 191 -6.47 14.86 -18.79
C ASP A 191 -5.12 15.49 -19.17
N SER A 192 -4.59 16.44 -18.38
CA SER A 192 -3.22 16.97 -18.61
C SER A 192 -2.12 15.92 -18.39
N GLY A 193 -2.36 14.95 -17.50
CA GLY A 193 -1.38 13.91 -17.11
C GLY A 193 -0.16 14.42 -16.33
N THR A 194 0.07 15.73 -16.31
CA THR A 194 1.19 16.38 -15.63
C THR A 194 0.98 16.34 -14.13
N VAL A 195 2.01 15.92 -13.38
CA VAL A 195 1.95 15.82 -11.92
C VAL A 195 2.83 16.85 -11.22
N HIS A 196 4.06 17.04 -11.68
CA HIS A 196 5.00 17.98 -11.08
C HIS A 196 4.89 19.38 -11.68
N GLY A 197 5.02 20.41 -10.84
CA GLY A 197 4.96 21.81 -11.26
C GLY A 197 3.57 22.30 -11.66
N THR A 198 2.51 21.58 -11.28
CA THR A 198 1.12 21.95 -11.56
C THR A 198 0.25 21.94 -10.30
N PHE A 199 -0.94 22.51 -10.42
CA PHE A 199 -1.85 22.73 -9.30
C PHE A 199 -2.92 21.63 -9.18
N PHE A 200 -3.22 21.29 -7.94
CA PHE A 200 -4.26 20.32 -7.56
C PHE A 200 -5.14 20.89 -6.45
N LEU A 201 -6.34 20.34 -6.28
CA LEU A 201 -7.14 20.55 -5.07
C LEU A 201 -6.79 19.49 -4.02
N LYS A 202 -6.32 19.96 -2.87
CA LYS A 202 -6.03 19.17 -1.67
C LYS A 202 -7.26 19.14 -0.75
N PRO A 203 -7.68 17.96 -0.27
CA PRO A 203 -8.79 17.86 0.67
C PRO A 203 -8.40 18.44 2.05
N PRO A 204 -9.37 18.98 2.81
CA PRO A 204 -9.12 19.49 4.17
C PRO A 204 -8.89 18.36 5.19
N LYS A 205 -9.28 17.11 4.85
CA LYS A 205 -9.13 15.93 5.69
C LYS A 205 -8.43 14.81 4.92
N GLU A 206 -7.70 14.00 5.67
CA GLU A 206 -7.09 12.77 5.17
C GLU A 206 -8.16 11.68 4.96
N SER A 207 -7.87 10.75 4.06
CA SER A 207 -8.66 9.55 3.84
C SER A 207 -8.58 8.61 5.06
N GLU A 208 -9.60 7.76 5.24
CA GLU A 208 -9.54 6.65 6.19
C GLU A 208 -8.61 5.52 5.70
N PHE A 209 -8.35 5.50 4.39
CA PHE A 209 -7.39 4.59 3.77
C PHE A 209 -5.97 5.14 3.85
N HIS A 210 -5.03 4.24 4.09
CA HIS A 210 -3.63 4.56 4.34
C HIS A 210 -2.73 3.43 3.88
N LYS A 211 -1.49 3.74 3.49
CA LYS A 211 -0.41 2.76 3.41
C LYS A 211 0.22 2.58 4.78
N ILE A 212 1.09 1.60 4.93
CA ILE A 212 1.98 1.51 6.09
C ILE A 212 3.45 1.68 5.69
N ALA A 213 4.24 2.17 6.64
CA ALA A 213 5.68 1.96 6.66
C ALA A 213 6.06 1.35 8.00
N PHE A 214 7.13 0.57 8.04
CA PHE A 214 7.53 -0.10 9.27
C PHE A 214 9.03 -0.32 9.37
N GLN A 215 9.47 -0.63 10.58
CA GLN A 215 10.86 -0.87 10.92
C GLN A 215 11.06 -2.36 11.23
N PRO A 216 11.59 -3.16 10.29
CA PRO A 216 11.72 -4.61 10.46
C PRO A 216 12.40 -5.02 11.76
N ASN A 217 13.48 -4.32 12.14
CA ASN A 217 14.28 -4.55 13.35
C ASN A 217 13.49 -4.35 14.66
N LEU A 218 12.35 -3.66 14.63
CA LEU A 218 11.48 -3.45 15.79
C LEU A 218 10.30 -4.43 15.85
N ILE A 219 10.14 -5.30 14.85
CA ILE A 219 9.08 -6.31 14.82
C ILE A 219 9.59 -7.60 15.49
N PRO A 220 9.06 -7.99 16.66
CA PRO A 220 9.57 -9.14 17.41
C PRO A 220 9.27 -10.49 16.75
N LEU A 221 8.34 -10.52 15.79
CA LEU A 221 7.94 -11.72 15.07
C LEU A 221 8.60 -11.72 13.71
N LYS A 222 9.34 -12.77 13.36
CA LYS A 222 9.85 -12.95 11.99
C LYS A 222 8.78 -13.44 11.01
N SER A 223 7.60 -13.84 11.51
CA SER A 223 6.47 -14.30 10.69
C SER A 223 5.39 -13.22 10.64
N TYR A 224 5.55 -12.28 9.71
CA TYR A 224 4.54 -11.29 9.33
C TYR A 224 4.32 -11.31 7.82
N ARG A 225 3.18 -10.78 7.39
CA ARG A 225 2.82 -10.58 5.98
C ARG A 225 2.37 -9.14 5.76
N ILE A 226 2.68 -8.59 4.60
CA ILE A 226 2.16 -7.29 4.17
C ILE A 226 0.77 -7.52 3.58
N ALA A 227 -0.26 -6.82 4.06
CA ALA A 227 -1.62 -6.96 3.54
C ALA A 227 -1.73 -6.47 2.08
N GLN A 228 -2.69 -6.99 1.33
CA GLN A 228 -3.04 -6.48 -0.01
C GLN A 228 -3.29 -4.97 0.04
N GLY A 229 -2.78 -4.23 -0.94
CA GLY A 229 -2.83 -2.76 -0.97
C GLY A 229 -1.82 -2.09 -0.04
N ASN A 230 -0.96 -2.86 0.65
CA ASN A 230 0.04 -2.38 1.61
C ASN A 230 -0.55 -1.60 2.79
N HIS A 231 -1.78 -1.95 3.21
CA HIS A 231 -2.53 -1.23 4.24
C HIS A 231 -2.23 -1.66 5.68
N ALA A 232 -1.61 -2.83 5.89
CA ALA A 232 -1.37 -3.35 7.23
C ALA A 232 -0.23 -4.36 7.27
N LEU A 233 0.40 -4.47 8.45
CA LEU A 233 1.34 -5.52 8.77
C LEU A 233 0.58 -6.64 9.50
N LEU A 234 0.25 -7.71 8.78
CA LEU A 234 -0.49 -8.85 9.33
C LEU A 234 0.44 -9.73 10.16
N ILE A 235 -0.01 -10.09 11.35
CA ILE A 235 0.73 -10.95 12.29
C ILE A 235 -0.08 -12.22 12.58
N GLY A 236 0.58 -13.37 12.51
CA GLY A 236 -0.07 -14.66 12.70
C GLY A 236 -0.90 -15.13 11.49
N LYS A 237 -1.78 -16.11 11.72
CA LYS A 237 -2.44 -16.89 10.66
C LYS A 237 -3.73 -16.25 10.10
N SER A 238 -4.21 -15.15 10.67
CA SER A 238 -5.50 -14.55 10.30
C SER A 238 -5.31 -13.11 9.87
N ASP A 239 -6.00 -12.71 8.80
CA ASP A 239 -5.95 -11.34 8.25
C ASP A 239 -6.57 -10.28 9.18
N HIS A 240 -7.20 -10.70 10.28
CA HIS A 240 -7.75 -9.79 11.31
C HIS A 240 -6.76 -9.47 12.43
N GLN A 241 -5.57 -10.08 12.39
CA GLN A 241 -4.52 -9.82 13.36
C GLN A 241 -3.43 -9.01 12.66
N TYR A 242 -3.30 -7.76 13.06
CA TYR A 242 -2.31 -6.84 12.52
C TYR A 242 -1.55 -6.14 13.64
N TYR A 243 -0.33 -5.73 13.32
CA TYR A 243 0.49 -4.91 14.20
C TYR A 243 -0.11 -3.49 14.26
N PRO A 244 -0.28 -2.89 15.45
CA PRO A 244 -0.85 -1.55 15.56
C PRO A 244 0.07 -0.51 14.91
N ALA A 245 -0.50 0.31 14.03
CA ALA A 245 0.19 1.43 13.40
C ALA A 245 -0.08 2.74 14.17
N LYS A 246 0.96 3.55 14.34
CA LYS A 246 0.85 4.94 14.80
C LYS A 246 0.56 5.83 13.58
N ASN A 247 -0.32 6.83 13.70
CA ASN A 247 -0.47 7.81 12.63
C ASN A 247 0.87 8.51 12.39
N GLY A 248 1.40 8.39 11.19
CA GLY A 248 2.58 9.11 10.73
C GLY A 248 2.17 10.43 10.10
N PHE A 249 2.57 10.62 8.84
CA PHE A 249 2.23 11.79 8.03
C PHE A 249 1.40 11.35 6.80
N PRO A 250 0.59 12.26 6.22
CA PRO A 250 -0.16 11.95 5.01
C PRO A 250 0.75 11.83 3.80
N ILE A 251 0.30 11.11 2.76
CA ILE A 251 0.95 11.07 1.44
C ILE A 251 0.01 11.65 0.39
N TYR A 252 0.57 12.27 -0.64
CA TYR A 252 -0.21 12.71 -1.79
C TYR A 252 -0.52 11.50 -2.66
N HIS A 253 -1.79 11.34 -3.01
CA HIS A 253 -2.26 10.23 -3.84
C HIS A 253 -3.02 10.80 -5.03
N LEU A 254 -2.63 10.38 -6.23
CA LEU A 254 -3.17 10.86 -7.50
C LEU A 254 -3.86 9.71 -8.27
N PRO A 255 -4.96 9.16 -7.72
CA PRO A 255 -5.58 7.95 -8.26
C PRO A 255 -6.11 8.11 -9.68
N VAL A 256 -6.48 9.35 -10.04
CA VAL A 256 -7.01 9.74 -11.35
C VAL A 256 -6.24 10.98 -11.82
N ARG A 257 -5.54 10.85 -12.94
CA ARG A 257 -4.79 11.93 -13.60
C ARG A 257 -5.39 12.27 -14.95
N THR A 258 -5.81 11.25 -15.68
CA THR A 258 -6.51 11.36 -16.96
C THR A 258 -7.60 10.29 -17.02
N ARG A 259 -8.62 10.53 -17.84
CA ARG A 259 -9.65 9.54 -18.17
C ARG A 259 -9.03 8.28 -18.72
N ARG A 260 -8.08 8.41 -19.66
CA ARG A 260 -7.42 7.25 -20.27
C ARG A 260 -6.68 6.41 -19.24
N GLN A 261 -5.88 7.06 -18.39
CA GLN A 261 -5.16 6.41 -17.30
C GLN A 261 -6.14 5.68 -16.35
N MET A 262 -7.28 6.28 -16.02
CA MET A 262 -8.25 5.65 -15.14
C MET A 262 -8.89 4.41 -15.76
N ILE A 263 -9.28 4.49 -17.04
CA ILE A 263 -9.84 3.36 -17.79
C ILE A 263 -8.82 2.22 -17.82
N ASP A 264 -7.56 2.53 -18.17
CA ASP A 264 -6.49 1.54 -18.28
C ASP A 264 -6.18 0.91 -16.91
N LYS A 265 -6.07 1.71 -15.84
CA LYS A 265 -5.86 1.23 -14.46
C LYS A 265 -6.94 0.23 -14.04
N ILE A 266 -8.20 0.54 -14.32
CA ILE A 266 -9.33 -0.31 -13.91
C ILE A 266 -9.41 -1.58 -14.75
N HIS A 267 -9.26 -1.49 -16.07
CA HIS A 267 -9.24 -2.68 -16.94
C HIS A 267 -8.11 -3.62 -16.56
N GLN A 268 -6.89 -3.10 -16.41
CA GLN A 268 -5.72 -3.90 -16.04
C GLN A 268 -5.90 -4.53 -14.65
N GLY A 269 -6.30 -3.72 -13.67
CA GLY A 269 -6.43 -4.14 -12.29
C GLY A 269 -7.52 -5.19 -12.06
N VAL A 270 -8.72 -4.97 -12.61
CA VAL A 270 -9.83 -5.95 -12.53
C VAL A 270 -9.47 -7.25 -13.23
N ASN A 271 -8.84 -7.18 -14.40
CA ASN A 271 -8.40 -8.38 -15.11
C ASN A 271 -7.35 -9.15 -14.29
N ALA A 272 -6.36 -8.48 -13.69
CA ALA A 272 -5.36 -9.13 -12.85
C ALA A 272 -5.99 -9.77 -11.60
N TYR A 273 -6.99 -9.14 -10.99
CA TYR A 273 -7.76 -9.76 -9.91
C TYR A 273 -8.56 -10.99 -10.35
N ARG A 274 -9.19 -10.96 -11.54
CA ARG A 274 -9.88 -12.12 -12.11
C ARG A 274 -8.92 -13.29 -12.34
N LYS A 275 -7.69 -13.01 -12.77
CA LYS A 275 -6.63 -14.00 -13.01
C LYS A 275 -6.12 -14.69 -11.74
N MET A 276 -6.37 -14.13 -10.55
CA MET A 276 -6.13 -14.83 -9.29
C MET A 276 -7.13 -15.99 -9.06
N GLY A 277 -8.27 -16.00 -9.75
CA GLY A 277 -9.30 -17.04 -9.64
C GLY A 277 -9.75 -17.27 -8.19
N GLN A 278 -9.74 -18.53 -7.75
CA GLN A 278 -10.13 -18.93 -6.38
C GLN A 278 -9.22 -18.35 -5.28
N HIS A 279 -8.08 -17.76 -5.63
CA HIS A 279 -7.16 -17.16 -4.67
C HIS A 279 -7.49 -15.70 -4.34
N ARG A 280 -8.38 -15.05 -5.10
CA ARG A 280 -8.90 -13.73 -4.77
C ARG A 280 -9.85 -13.83 -3.58
N ASN A 281 -9.55 -13.10 -2.50
CA ASN A 281 -10.51 -12.91 -1.42
C ASN A 281 -11.64 -11.98 -1.91
N ALA A 282 -12.89 -12.31 -1.61
CA ALA A 282 -14.08 -11.55 -2.03
C ALA A 282 -14.03 -10.05 -1.64
N SER A 283 -13.29 -9.68 -0.58
CA SER A 283 -13.14 -8.27 -0.18
C SER A 283 -12.08 -7.49 -0.96
N GLN A 284 -11.22 -8.16 -1.75
CA GLN A 284 -10.14 -7.50 -2.49
C GLN A 284 -10.67 -6.88 -3.78
N GLY A 285 -10.29 -5.63 -4.04
CA GLY A 285 -10.57 -4.97 -5.33
C GLY A 285 -12.04 -4.59 -5.56
N ILE A 286 -12.91 -4.62 -4.53
CA ILE A 286 -14.34 -4.28 -4.67
C ILE A 286 -14.52 -2.91 -5.33
N HIS A 287 -13.81 -1.88 -4.86
CA HIS A 287 -13.92 -0.53 -5.42
C HIS A 287 -13.50 -0.48 -6.91
N TRP A 288 -12.57 -1.32 -7.36
CA TRP A 288 -12.21 -1.40 -8.79
C TRP A 288 -13.31 -2.09 -9.61
N ASP A 289 -13.97 -3.13 -9.09
CA ASP A 289 -15.11 -3.75 -9.75
C ASP A 289 -16.28 -2.76 -9.90
N GLU A 290 -16.56 -1.96 -8.86
CA GLU A 290 -17.60 -0.93 -8.89
C GLU A 290 -17.29 0.17 -9.91
N ILE A 291 -16.04 0.65 -9.94
CA ILE A 291 -15.61 1.64 -10.93
C ILE A 291 -15.68 1.06 -12.35
N ALA A 292 -15.36 -0.22 -12.55
CA ALA A 292 -15.45 -0.87 -13.86
C ALA A 292 -16.87 -0.83 -14.44
N CYS A 293 -17.90 -0.91 -13.60
CA CYS A 293 -19.29 -0.75 -14.04
C CYS A 293 -19.57 0.65 -14.62
N LEU A 294 -18.86 1.69 -14.17
CA LEU A 294 -19.00 3.05 -14.69
C LEU A 294 -18.15 3.28 -15.95
N VAL A 295 -16.92 2.75 -15.95
CA VAL A 295 -15.96 2.86 -17.06
C VAL A 295 -16.50 2.24 -18.35
N ASN A 296 -17.19 1.10 -18.25
CA ASN A 296 -17.71 0.37 -19.42
C ASN A 296 -18.82 1.09 -20.20
N ASN A 297 -19.35 2.21 -19.70
CA ASN A 297 -20.36 3.02 -20.40
C ASN A 297 -19.75 4.15 -21.25
N GLU A 298 -18.44 4.10 -21.50
CA GLU A 298 -17.63 4.86 -22.49
C GLU A 298 -17.62 6.41 -22.41
N ASN A 299 -18.47 7.05 -21.63
CA ASN A 299 -18.45 8.50 -21.43
C ASN A 299 -18.30 8.88 -19.95
N LEU A 300 -17.08 8.82 -19.45
CA LEU A 300 -16.73 9.31 -18.11
C LEU A 300 -16.66 10.83 -18.12
N ALA A 301 -17.76 11.49 -17.72
CA ALA A 301 -17.77 12.92 -17.47
C ALA A 301 -16.70 13.31 -16.43
N GLU A 302 -16.16 14.52 -16.52
CA GLU A 302 -15.12 14.99 -15.62
C GLU A 302 -15.57 14.96 -14.16
N GLU A 303 -16.82 15.35 -13.89
CA GLU A 303 -17.40 15.37 -12.56
C GLU A 303 -17.38 13.99 -11.91
N VAL A 304 -17.61 12.94 -12.71
CA VAL A 304 -17.54 11.54 -12.26
C VAL A 304 -16.11 11.16 -11.90
N LEU A 305 -15.12 11.57 -12.70
CA LEU A 305 -13.70 11.35 -12.39
C LEU A 305 -13.28 12.08 -11.10
N ILE A 306 -13.77 13.31 -10.89
CA ILE A 306 -13.55 14.06 -9.65
C ILE A 306 -14.15 13.31 -8.46
N ASP A 307 -15.39 12.82 -8.57
CA ASP A 307 -16.05 12.04 -7.53
C ASP A 307 -15.29 10.73 -7.21
N MET A 308 -14.74 10.07 -8.24
CA MET A 308 -13.86 8.90 -8.09
C MET A 308 -12.61 9.20 -7.27
N VAL A 309 -11.97 10.36 -7.48
CA VAL A 309 -10.82 10.79 -6.66
C VAL A 309 -11.23 11.01 -5.21
N VAL A 310 -12.30 11.78 -5.00
CA VAL A 310 -12.77 12.16 -3.65
C VAL A 310 -13.16 10.94 -2.83
N ARG A 311 -13.77 9.95 -3.47
CA ARG A 311 -14.26 8.72 -2.82
C ARG A 311 -13.33 7.53 -3.01
N TYR A 312 -12.09 7.73 -3.46
CA TYR A 312 -11.23 6.60 -3.78
C TYR A 312 -11.04 5.66 -2.59
N GLY A 313 -11.35 4.37 -2.81
CA GLY A 313 -11.38 3.32 -1.78
C GLY A 313 -12.74 3.11 -1.11
N PHE A 314 -13.65 4.09 -1.16
CA PHE A 314 -15.03 3.97 -0.70
C PHE A 314 -15.97 3.54 -1.84
N PRO A 315 -17.15 3.00 -1.50
CA PRO A 315 -18.18 2.74 -2.49
C PRO A 315 -18.64 4.01 -3.20
N LEU A 316 -18.81 3.95 -4.52
CA LEU A 316 -19.41 5.02 -5.30
C LEU A 316 -20.94 4.96 -5.18
N VAL A 317 -21.56 6.06 -4.76
CA VAL A 317 -23.01 6.13 -4.52
C VAL A 317 -23.67 7.19 -5.44
N PRO A 318 -24.76 6.87 -6.14
CA PRO A 318 -25.53 7.85 -6.90
C PRO A 318 -26.12 8.97 -6.01
N PRO A 319 -26.34 10.19 -6.55
CA PRO A 319 -25.91 10.63 -7.88
C PRO A 319 -24.39 10.76 -7.96
N TYR A 320 -23.82 10.32 -9.08
CA TYR A 320 -22.38 10.42 -9.32
C TYR A 320 -22.02 11.84 -9.74
N GLY A 321 -20.84 12.27 -9.30
CA GLY A 321 -20.24 13.51 -9.78
C GLY A 321 -20.05 14.57 -8.70
N MET A 322 -18.92 15.27 -8.77
CA MET A 322 -18.66 16.48 -8.01
C MET A 322 -17.92 17.49 -8.88
N THR A 323 -18.21 18.76 -8.68
CA THR A 323 -17.52 19.87 -9.36
C THR A 323 -16.42 20.44 -8.47
N ARG A 324 -15.39 21.06 -9.08
CA ARG A 324 -14.34 21.77 -8.33
C ARG A 324 -14.90 22.91 -7.48
N VAL A 325 -15.96 23.58 -7.93
CA VAL A 325 -16.66 24.63 -7.18
C VAL A 325 -17.23 24.08 -5.87
N GLU A 326 -17.87 22.92 -5.90
CA GLU A 326 -18.35 22.25 -4.70
C GLU A 326 -17.22 21.81 -3.78
N LEU A 327 -16.09 21.35 -4.34
CA LEU A 327 -14.91 20.99 -3.53
C LEU A 327 -14.33 22.19 -2.81
N LEU A 328 -14.18 23.33 -3.49
CA LEU A 328 -13.74 24.59 -2.87
C LEU A 328 -14.70 25.01 -1.74
N ALA A 329 -16.02 24.91 -1.97
CA ALA A 329 -17.02 25.17 -0.93
C ALA A 329 -16.94 24.19 0.26
N LYS A 330 -16.45 22.96 0.03
CA LYS A 330 -16.17 21.96 1.06
C LYS A 330 -14.80 22.15 1.74
N GLY A 331 -14.07 23.22 1.43
CA GLY A 331 -12.78 23.56 2.05
C GLY A 331 -11.57 22.89 1.40
N TYR A 332 -11.67 22.43 0.16
CA TYR A 332 -10.49 22.04 -0.59
C TYR A 332 -9.65 23.28 -0.92
N GLU A 333 -8.34 23.12 -0.89
CA GLU A 333 -7.38 24.20 -1.15
C GLU A 333 -6.56 23.89 -2.39
N GLN A 334 -6.27 24.90 -3.20
CA GLN A 334 -5.31 24.75 -4.28
C GLN A 334 -3.90 24.61 -3.71
N ILE A 335 -3.16 23.62 -4.19
CA ILE A 335 -1.75 23.43 -3.88
C ILE A 335 -0.94 23.23 -5.15
N LEU A 336 0.29 23.74 -5.16
CA LEU A 336 1.27 23.41 -6.18
C LEU A 336 1.99 22.11 -5.76
N ILE A 337 1.99 21.10 -6.64
CA ILE A 337 2.79 19.90 -6.42
C ILE A 337 4.21 20.14 -6.91
N ASN A 338 5.07 20.54 -5.97
CA ASN A 338 6.50 20.73 -6.16
C ASN A 338 7.24 19.86 -5.14
N VAL A 339 7.14 18.55 -5.33
CA VAL A 339 7.89 17.58 -4.51
C VAL A 339 9.35 17.58 -4.95
N GLU A 340 10.26 17.24 -4.03
CA GLU A 340 11.69 17.22 -4.37
C GLU A 340 11.98 16.21 -5.49
N MET A 341 12.79 16.61 -6.47
CA MET A 341 13.11 15.82 -7.65
C MET A 341 14.61 15.70 -7.82
N TYR A 342 15.06 14.52 -8.25
CA TYR A 342 16.46 14.32 -8.61
C TYR A 342 16.82 15.19 -9.82
N ALA A 343 17.84 16.03 -9.67
CA ALA A 343 18.27 16.96 -10.72
C ALA A 343 18.73 16.20 -11.98
N GLU A 344 18.33 16.69 -13.17
CA GLU A 344 18.71 16.11 -14.47
C GLU A 344 18.37 14.61 -14.61
N PHE A 345 17.23 14.20 -14.06
CA PHE A 345 16.73 12.84 -14.20
C PHE A 345 16.28 12.56 -15.65
N PRO A 346 16.67 11.42 -16.26
CA PRO A 346 16.22 11.04 -17.60
C PRO A 346 14.70 11.01 -17.67
N LYS A 347 14.09 11.71 -18.62
CA LYS A 347 12.66 11.58 -18.87
C LYS A 347 12.35 10.27 -19.59
N PHE A 348 11.14 9.78 -19.41
CA PHE A 348 10.64 8.68 -20.23
C PHE A 348 10.38 9.20 -21.66
N GLU A 349 10.95 8.53 -22.68
CA GLU A 349 10.72 8.86 -24.09
C GLU A 349 10.18 7.61 -24.81
N ASN A 350 8.90 7.64 -25.19
CA ASN A 350 8.17 6.48 -25.73
C ASN A 350 8.88 5.76 -26.89
N ASP A 351 9.57 6.50 -27.76
CA ASP A 351 10.18 5.95 -28.98
C ASP A 351 11.45 5.13 -28.74
N VAL A 352 11.99 5.13 -27.51
CA VAL A 352 13.27 4.48 -27.17
C VAL A 352 13.08 3.13 -26.46
N TYR A 353 11.94 2.94 -25.78
CA TYR A 353 11.80 1.87 -24.77
C TYR A 353 10.72 0.83 -25.06
N ILE A 354 9.98 0.93 -26.17
CA ILE A 354 9.06 -0.14 -26.59
C ILE A 354 9.87 -1.19 -27.34
N SER A 355 10.24 -2.27 -26.66
CA SER A 355 10.84 -3.44 -27.30
C SER A 355 9.75 -4.45 -27.67
N ASP A 356 9.77 -4.96 -28.91
CA ASP A 356 8.89 -6.05 -29.38
C ASP A 356 9.13 -7.39 -28.66
N GLN A 357 10.07 -7.45 -27.70
CA GLN A 357 10.24 -8.64 -26.85
C GLN A 357 9.15 -8.70 -25.77
N VAL A 358 7.92 -8.92 -26.24
CA VAL A 358 6.91 -9.63 -25.45
C VAL A 358 7.61 -10.87 -24.91
N CYS A 359 7.68 -11.02 -23.59
CA CYS A 359 8.30 -12.20 -22.99
C CYS A 359 7.65 -13.47 -23.54
N ASP A 360 8.25 -14.12 -24.53
CA ASP A 360 7.89 -15.47 -25.03
C ASP A 360 8.14 -16.58 -23.97
N ILE A 361 8.32 -16.19 -22.70
CA ILE A 361 8.43 -17.10 -21.56
C ILE A 361 7.06 -17.67 -21.17
N TYR A 362 5.96 -17.22 -21.79
CA TYR A 362 4.60 -17.75 -21.57
C TYR A 362 4.41 -19.24 -21.96
N SER A 363 5.43 -19.89 -22.54
CA SER A 363 5.32 -21.25 -23.09
C SER A 363 5.88 -22.38 -22.20
N ASN A 364 6.63 -22.10 -21.13
CA ASN A 364 7.13 -23.17 -20.25
C ASN A 364 6.22 -23.42 -19.05
N ASN A 365 5.02 -23.92 -19.32
CA ASN A 365 4.33 -24.84 -18.41
C ASN A 365 5.13 -26.16 -18.35
N ALA A 366 6.31 -26.14 -17.72
CA ALA A 366 6.98 -27.36 -17.31
C ALA A 366 6.27 -27.85 -16.05
N GLY A 367 5.41 -28.85 -16.22
CA GLY A 367 4.63 -29.45 -15.14
C GLY A 367 5.51 -29.93 -13.99
N PHE A 368 5.38 -29.28 -12.84
CA PHE A 368 5.70 -29.88 -11.55
C PHE A 368 4.41 -30.31 -10.88
N GLY A 369 3.78 -31.35 -11.44
CA GLY A 369 2.72 -32.10 -10.79
C GLY A 369 3.31 -33.09 -9.79
N GLY A 370 3.63 -32.61 -8.59
CA GLY A 370 3.91 -33.46 -7.42
C GLY A 370 2.64 -33.62 -6.57
N PRO A 371 2.28 -34.84 -6.12
CA PRO A 371 1.12 -35.02 -5.26
C PRO A 371 1.48 -34.63 -3.82
N GLY A 372 1.09 -33.43 -3.40
CA GLY A 372 1.21 -32.99 -2.01
C GLY A 372 1.03 -31.47 -1.91
N GLY A 373 0.15 -31.00 -1.03
CA GLY A 373 -0.18 -29.58 -0.89
C GLY A 373 1.05 -28.73 -0.55
N GLN A 374 1.69 -28.16 -1.56
CA GLN A 374 2.81 -27.22 -1.40
C GLN A 374 2.27 -25.85 -0.95
N GLU A 375 2.97 -25.24 0.01
CA GLU A 375 2.77 -23.85 0.37
C GLU A 375 3.02 -22.96 -0.84
N LYS A 376 2.06 -22.06 -1.11
CA LYS A 376 2.19 -20.97 -2.08
C LYS A 376 3.54 -20.29 -1.88
N SER A 377 4.40 -20.29 -2.89
CA SER A 377 5.74 -19.71 -2.73
C SER A 377 6.14 -18.83 -3.91
N ILE A 378 6.59 -17.63 -3.57
CA ILE A 378 7.32 -16.78 -4.50
C ILE A 378 8.76 -17.31 -4.56
N THR A 379 9.28 -17.47 -5.77
CA THR A 379 10.69 -17.85 -6.01
C THR A 379 11.35 -16.82 -6.92
N LEU A 380 12.65 -16.61 -6.74
CA LEU A 380 13.45 -15.68 -7.55
C LEU A 380 14.45 -16.46 -8.39
N ASP A 381 14.41 -16.28 -9.71
CA ASP A 381 15.55 -16.55 -10.57
C ASP A 381 16.53 -15.38 -10.49
N THR A 382 17.64 -15.60 -9.81
CA THR A 382 18.67 -14.58 -9.57
C THR A 382 19.45 -14.19 -10.83
N HIS A 383 19.44 -15.01 -11.88
CA HIS A 383 20.13 -14.67 -13.13
C HIS A 383 19.31 -13.67 -13.94
N THR A 384 17.99 -13.85 -13.97
CA THR A 384 17.07 -13.03 -14.77
C THR A 384 16.36 -11.94 -13.95
N ASN A 385 16.45 -11.97 -12.63
CA ASN A 385 15.66 -11.14 -11.70
C ASN A 385 14.15 -11.32 -11.87
N ILE A 386 13.70 -12.52 -12.22
CA ILE A 386 12.28 -12.85 -12.38
C ILE A 386 11.74 -13.54 -11.12
N LEU A 387 10.62 -13.04 -10.63
CA LEU A 387 9.82 -13.62 -9.57
C LEU A 387 8.69 -14.46 -10.17
N TYR A 388 8.61 -15.71 -9.72
CA TYR A 388 7.55 -16.65 -10.09
C TYR A 388 6.66 -16.94 -8.88
N TYR A 389 5.37 -17.13 -9.13
CA TYR A 389 4.41 -17.61 -8.13
C TYR A 389 4.00 -19.03 -8.50
N ALA A 390 4.35 -19.99 -7.64
CA ALA A 390 4.05 -21.41 -7.78
C ALA A 390 3.03 -21.89 -6.73
#